data_AF-A0A6A4R4B2-F1
#
_entry.id   AF-A0A6A4R4B2-F1
#
_cell.length_a   1.000
_cell.length_b   1.000
_cell.length_c   1.000
_cell.angle_alpha   90.00
_cell.angle_beta   90.00
_cell.angle_gamma   90.00
#
_symmetry.space_group_name_H-M   'P 1'
#
loop_
_entity.id
_entity.type
_entity.pdbx_description
1 polymer ?
#
loop_
_entity_poly.entity_id
_entity_poly.type
_entity_poly.pdbx_seq_one_letter_code
_entity_poly.pdbx_strand_id
1 'polypeptide(L)'
;MYTYYLFPWNRNYMRPIERMPFNEIFCFKDVEKLQSVLIGDPRSRIQVDLLESYKILRCSCCNKSGNAILPSKHDSSIMYSLAQEHGDLINLHDWFQSFRTIVLQPTTKRKQKTKQSSNGSGDQSAASIQARFCRAVTELQITGLIRMPSKRRPDFVQRIAFGL
;
A
#
# COMPACT_ATOMS: atom_id res chain seq x y z
N MET A 1 58.95 8.48 -12.03
CA MET A 1 59.12 9.71 -12.84
C MET A 1 58.01 9.85 -13.90
N TYR A 2 56.72 9.75 -13.50
CA TYR A 2 55.57 9.92 -14.41
C TYR A 2 54.41 10.73 -13.80
N THR A 3 54.52 11.16 -12.54
CA THR A 3 53.45 11.88 -11.82
C THR A 3 53.42 13.39 -12.07
N TYR A 4 54.41 13.95 -12.78
CA TYR A 4 54.57 15.41 -12.95
C TYR A 4 53.88 15.99 -14.18
N TYR A 5 53.48 15.19 -15.18
CA TYR A 5 52.87 15.69 -16.42
C TYR A 5 51.33 15.78 -16.38
N LEU A 6 50.67 15.12 -15.44
CA LEU A 6 49.21 15.20 -15.25
C LEU A 6 48.78 16.40 -14.39
N PHE A 7 49.70 17.00 -13.64
CA PHE A 7 49.41 18.06 -12.67
C PHE A 7 48.90 19.38 -13.29
N PRO A 8 49.48 19.88 -14.41
CA PRO A 8 49.04 21.15 -15.02
C PRO A 8 47.69 21.05 -15.73
N TRP A 9 47.42 19.91 -16.38
CA TRP A 9 46.17 19.65 -17.11
C TRP A 9 44.97 19.50 -16.17
N ASN A 10 45.19 18.88 -15.00
CA ASN A 10 44.17 18.68 -13.99
C ASN A 10 43.56 20.00 -13.48
N ARG A 11 44.38 21.05 -13.34
CA ARG A 11 43.97 22.28 -12.64
C ARG A 11 43.06 23.20 -13.48
N ASN A 12 43.22 23.18 -14.80
CA ASN A 12 42.50 24.09 -15.70
C ASN A 12 41.43 23.40 -16.56
N TYR A 13 41.61 22.12 -16.91
CA TYR A 13 40.74 21.42 -17.87
C TYR A 13 39.85 20.33 -17.24
N MET A 14 40.15 19.87 -16.02
CA MET A 14 39.30 18.93 -15.27
C MET A 14 38.48 19.65 -14.21
N ARG A 15 37.78 20.73 -14.59
CA ARG A 15 36.80 21.34 -13.70
C ARG A 15 35.54 20.46 -13.69
N PRO A 16 34.96 20.16 -12.51
CA PRO A 16 33.70 19.43 -12.44
C PRO A 16 32.63 20.15 -13.28
N ILE A 17 31.83 19.39 -14.02
CA ILE A 17 30.79 19.92 -14.90
C ILE A 17 29.77 20.77 -14.12
N GLU A 18 29.63 20.50 -12.82
CA GLU A 18 28.82 21.24 -11.85
C GLU A 18 29.32 22.67 -11.62
N ARG A 19 30.53 23.03 -12.07
CA ARG A 19 31.05 24.41 -12.03
C ARG A 19 30.76 25.20 -13.30
N MET A 20 30.18 24.58 -14.33
CA MET A 20 29.76 25.28 -15.53
C MET A 20 28.39 25.92 -15.31
N PRO A 21 28.14 27.13 -15.84
CA PRO A 21 26.80 27.71 -15.82
C PRO A 21 25.83 26.81 -16.61
N PHE A 22 24.59 26.71 -16.13
CA PHE A 22 23.53 25.88 -16.73
C PHE A 22 23.87 24.37 -16.82
N ASN A 23 24.71 23.85 -15.93
CA ASN A 23 25.08 22.44 -15.92
C ASN A 23 23.88 21.50 -15.68
N GLU A 24 22.79 21.99 -15.10
CA GLU A 24 21.56 21.24 -14.86
C GLU A 24 20.87 20.77 -16.15
N ILE A 25 21.12 21.45 -17.27
CA ILE A 25 20.60 21.07 -18.59
C ILE A 25 21.28 19.79 -19.09
N PHE A 26 22.56 19.60 -18.74
CA PHE A 26 23.39 18.49 -19.22
C PHE A 26 23.58 17.39 -18.18
N CYS A 27 23.36 17.70 -16.89
CA CYS A 27 23.65 16.80 -15.77
C CYS A 27 22.39 16.47 -14.99
N PHE A 28 22.05 15.18 -14.94
CA PHE A 28 21.01 14.67 -14.07
C PHE A 28 21.59 14.38 -12.68
N LYS A 29 21.13 15.11 -11.66
CA LYS A 29 21.66 15.04 -10.28
C LYS A 29 20.81 14.23 -9.30
N ASP A 30 19.57 13.90 -9.67
CA ASP A 30 18.62 13.21 -8.77
C ASP A 30 18.89 11.69 -8.76
N VAL A 31 20.07 11.32 -8.26
CA VAL A 31 20.57 9.94 -8.23
C VAL A 31 19.61 9.06 -7.43
N GLU A 32 19.02 9.56 -6.35
CA GLU A 32 18.07 8.80 -5.52
C GLU A 32 16.82 8.40 -6.31
N LYS A 33 16.24 9.34 -7.07
CA LYS A 33 15.11 9.03 -7.94
C LYS A 33 15.49 8.01 -9.01
N LEU A 34 16.65 8.17 -9.65
CA LEU A 34 17.12 7.21 -10.64
C LEU A 34 17.38 5.82 -10.03
N GLN A 35 18.01 5.75 -8.86
CA GLN A 35 18.23 4.51 -8.14
C GLN A 35 16.92 3.84 -7.76
N SER A 36 15.93 4.60 -7.25
CA SER A 36 14.61 4.05 -6.89
C SER A 36 13.89 3.43 -8.10
N VAL A 37 14.04 4.02 -9.29
CA VAL A 37 13.44 3.53 -10.54
C VAL A 37 14.20 2.32 -11.08
N LEU A 38 15.54 2.32 -10.99
CA LEU A 38 16.38 1.26 -11.56
C LEU A 38 16.44 0.00 -10.69
N ILE A 39 16.59 0.16 -9.38
CA ILE A 39 16.69 -0.97 -8.44
C ILE A 39 15.31 -1.57 -8.23
N GLY A 40 14.30 -0.72 -8.02
CA GLY A 40 12.93 -1.11 -7.75
C GLY A 40 12.76 -1.83 -6.40
N ASP A 41 11.72 -1.48 -5.66
CA ASP A 41 11.23 -2.28 -4.54
C ASP A 41 9.71 -2.46 -4.66
N PRO A 42 9.26 -3.34 -5.56
CA PRO A 42 7.84 -3.48 -5.86
C PRO A 42 7.05 -3.96 -4.64
N ARG A 43 7.65 -4.78 -3.76
CA ARG A 43 6.94 -5.30 -2.59
C ARG A 43 6.70 -4.20 -1.57
N SER A 44 7.75 -3.46 -1.18
CA SER A 44 7.59 -2.32 -0.26
C SER A 44 6.64 -1.29 -0.84
N ARG A 45 6.77 -1.01 -2.15
CA ARG A 45 5.89 -0.05 -2.82
C ARG A 45 4.41 -0.43 -2.74
N ILE A 46 4.06 -1.69 -2.99
CA ILE A 46 2.68 -2.16 -2.86
C ILE A 46 2.17 -1.98 -1.42
N GLN A 47 3.00 -2.25 -0.41
CA GLN A 47 2.61 -2.07 0.99
C GLN A 47 2.30 -0.60 1.31
N VAL A 48 3.21 0.31 0.96
CA VAL A 48 3.03 1.77 1.11
C VAL A 48 1.76 2.20 0.38
N ASP A 49 1.61 1.79 -0.88
CA ASP A 49 0.49 2.18 -1.73
C ASP A 49 -0.86 1.66 -1.18
N LEU A 50 -0.89 0.48 -0.55
CA LEU A 50 -2.10 -0.05 0.08
C LEU A 50 -2.49 0.71 1.36
N LEU A 51 -1.51 1.10 2.19
CA LEU A 51 -1.75 1.90 3.40
C LEU A 51 -2.11 3.36 3.07
N GLU A 52 -1.46 3.90 2.03
CA GLU A 52 -1.56 5.30 1.61
C GLU A 52 -2.32 5.46 0.29
N SER A 53 -3.31 4.59 0.02
CA SER A 53 -4.04 4.57 -1.25
C SER A 53 -4.71 5.90 -1.63
N TYR A 54 -4.99 6.75 -0.64
CA TYR A 54 -5.50 8.10 -0.85
C TYR A 54 -4.53 9.02 -1.61
N LYS A 55 -3.21 8.84 -1.48
CA LYS A 55 -2.20 9.63 -2.19
C LYS A 55 -2.23 9.38 -3.70
N ILE A 56 -2.58 8.16 -4.09
CA ILE A 56 -2.60 7.70 -5.49
C ILE A 56 -3.98 7.95 -6.10
N LEU A 57 -5.05 7.51 -5.42
CA LEU A 57 -6.42 7.61 -5.93
C LEU A 57 -6.96 9.05 -5.89
N ARG A 58 -6.46 9.89 -4.99
CA ARG A 58 -6.81 11.32 -4.84
C ARG A 58 -8.32 11.58 -4.78
N CYS A 59 -9.09 10.64 -4.24
CA CYS A 59 -10.53 10.75 -4.15
C CYS A 59 -10.96 11.62 -2.95
N SER A 60 -12.14 12.24 -3.05
CA SER A 60 -12.69 13.10 -1.99
C SER A 60 -13.22 12.33 -0.77
N CYS A 61 -13.38 11.01 -0.89
CA CYS A 61 -13.98 10.14 0.14
C CYS A 61 -12.97 9.45 1.07
N CYS A 62 -11.68 9.33 0.69
CA CYS A 62 -10.65 8.67 1.49
C CYS A 62 -9.63 9.62 2.13
N ASN A 63 -9.67 10.92 1.79
CA ASN A 63 -8.65 11.90 2.18
C ASN A 63 -8.89 12.57 3.56
N LYS A 64 -9.81 12.08 4.39
CA LYS A 64 -10.44 12.91 5.45
C LYS A 64 -10.11 12.56 6.90
N SER A 65 -9.34 11.52 7.22
CA SER A 65 -9.11 11.20 8.63
C SER A 65 -7.89 10.31 8.89
N GLY A 66 -6.73 10.94 9.15
CA GLY A 66 -5.57 10.36 9.85
C GLY A 66 -5.27 8.86 9.59
N ASN A 67 -4.77 8.18 10.63
CA ASN A 67 -4.53 6.73 10.61
C ASN A 67 -5.82 5.90 10.71
N ALA A 68 -7.01 6.51 10.59
CA ALA A 68 -8.27 5.80 10.75
C ALA A 68 -8.61 4.97 9.49
N ILE A 69 -9.17 3.78 9.69
CA ILE A 69 -9.64 2.92 8.62
C ILE A 69 -11.09 3.31 8.30
N LEU A 70 -11.32 3.87 7.11
CA LEU A 70 -12.67 4.26 6.67
C LEU A 70 -13.33 3.16 5.84
N PRO A 71 -14.68 3.04 5.90
CA PRO A 71 -15.43 2.11 5.05
C PRO A 71 -15.39 2.48 3.56
N SER A 72 -15.00 3.72 3.23
CA SER A 72 -14.87 4.22 1.86
C SER A 72 -13.56 3.80 1.18
N LYS A 73 -12.58 3.27 1.93
CA LYS A 73 -11.33 2.75 1.37
C LYS A 73 -11.59 1.48 0.55
N HIS A 74 -10.67 1.16 -0.37
CA HIS A 74 -10.73 -0.10 -1.11
C HIS A 74 -10.57 -1.29 -0.16
N ASP A 75 -11.25 -2.41 -0.44
CA ASP A 75 -11.28 -3.58 0.47
C ASP A 75 -9.88 -4.11 0.77
N SER A 76 -9.00 -4.20 -0.23
CA SER A 76 -7.60 -4.63 -0.09
C SER A 76 -6.79 -3.67 0.81
N SER A 77 -7.02 -2.35 0.71
CA SER A 77 -6.41 -1.37 1.63
C SER A 77 -6.92 -1.52 3.06
N ILE A 78 -8.22 -1.75 3.24
CA ILE A 78 -8.82 -2.00 4.56
C ILE A 78 -8.20 -3.27 5.16
N MET A 79 -8.21 -4.36 4.39
CA MET A 79 -7.70 -5.66 4.80
C MET A 79 -6.21 -5.60 5.14
N TYR A 80 -5.39 -4.95 4.31
CA TYR A 80 -3.96 -4.82 4.58
C TYR A 80 -3.68 -3.94 5.80
N SER A 81 -4.47 -2.89 6.02
CA SER A 81 -4.37 -2.06 7.23
C SER A 81 -4.71 -2.87 8.48
N LEU A 82 -5.83 -3.60 8.48
CA LEU A 82 -6.21 -4.49 9.59
C LEU A 82 -5.15 -5.56 9.84
N ALA A 83 -4.55 -6.10 8.78
CA ALA A 83 -3.50 -7.10 8.90
C ALA A 83 -2.27 -6.59 9.69
N GLN A 84 -1.99 -5.28 9.70
CA GLN A 84 -0.85 -4.70 10.45
C GLN A 84 -1.00 -4.86 11.96
N GLU A 85 -2.23 -4.93 12.47
CA GLU A 85 -2.52 -5.06 13.91
C GLU A 85 -2.20 -6.46 14.44
N HIS A 86 -1.98 -7.42 13.54
CA HIS A 86 -1.62 -8.79 13.87
C HIS A 86 -0.10 -9.03 13.81
N GLY A 87 0.35 -10.15 14.38
CA GLY A 87 1.72 -10.64 14.19
C GLY A 87 1.89 -11.40 12.86
N ASP A 88 2.75 -12.41 12.88
CA ASP A 88 3.03 -13.23 11.68
C ASP A 88 1.84 -14.09 11.24
N LEU A 89 0.98 -14.46 12.18
CA LEU A 89 -0.20 -15.29 11.95
C LEU A 89 -1.45 -14.48 12.24
N ILE A 90 -2.38 -14.52 11.30
CA ILE A 90 -3.66 -13.82 11.33
C ILE A 90 -4.76 -14.85 11.41
N ASN A 91 -5.57 -14.80 12.47
CA ASN A 91 -6.77 -15.62 12.58
C ASN A 91 -7.80 -15.15 11.53
N LEU A 92 -8.23 -16.05 10.66
CA LEU A 92 -9.15 -15.73 9.56
C LEU A 92 -10.51 -15.24 10.05
N HIS A 93 -11.03 -15.85 11.12
CA HIS A 93 -12.32 -15.48 11.67
C HIS A 93 -12.26 -14.05 12.24
N ASP A 94 -11.26 -13.76 13.06
CA ASP A 94 -11.14 -12.44 13.69
C ASP A 94 -10.89 -11.35 12.64
N TRP A 95 -10.05 -11.64 11.65
CA TRP A 95 -9.79 -10.72 10.55
C TRP A 95 -11.05 -10.43 9.72
N PHE A 96 -11.88 -11.45 9.46
CA PHE A 96 -13.18 -11.28 8.81
C PHE A 96 -14.15 -10.44 9.65
N GLN A 97 -14.24 -10.68 10.96
CA GLN A 97 -15.13 -9.89 11.83
C GLN A 97 -14.70 -8.41 11.89
N SER A 98 -13.39 -8.14 11.97
CA SER A 98 -12.84 -6.78 11.90
C SER A 98 -13.19 -6.10 10.58
N PHE A 99 -12.98 -6.79 9.45
CA PHE A 99 -13.34 -6.28 8.13
C PHE A 99 -14.84 -5.98 7.99
N ARG A 100 -15.67 -6.93 8.41
CA ARG A 100 -17.14 -6.80 8.41
C ARG A 100 -17.58 -5.58 9.22
N THR A 101 -16.96 -5.35 10.37
CA THR A 101 -17.29 -4.23 11.25
C THR A 101 -16.99 -2.90 10.57
N ILE A 102 -15.83 -2.76 9.93
CA ILE A 102 -15.47 -1.55 9.17
C ILE A 102 -16.45 -1.32 8.02
N VAL A 103 -16.70 -2.32 7.17
CA VAL A 103 -17.54 -2.13 5.97
C VAL A 103 -18.99 -1.82 6.31
N LEU A 104 -19.50 -2.32 7.45
CA LEU A 104 -20.86 -2.04 7.91
C LEU A 104 -21.00 -0.73 8.69
N GLN A 105 -19.91 -0.02 9.01
CA GLN A 105 -20.01 1.25 9.73
C GLN A 105 -20.88 2.25 8.95
N PRO A 106 -21.87 2.88 9.59
CA PRO A 106 -22.69 3.90 8.96
C PRO A 106 -21.82 5.09 8.56
N THR A 107 -21.64 5.31 7.26
CA THR A 107 -21.04 6.56 6.80
C THR A 107 -21.99 7.69 7.20
N THR A 108 -21.49 8.67 7.96
CA THR A 108 -22.27 9.75 8.60
C THR A 108 -22.94 10.74 7.63
N LYS A 109 -23.16 10.36 6.37
CA LYS A 109 -23.68 11.23 5.29
C LYS A 109 -24.91 10.71 4.56
N ARG A 110 -25.70 9.82 5.14
CA ARG A 110 -27.01 9.47 4.56
C ARG A 110 -28.13 9.54 5.60
N LYS A 111 -28.54 10.77 5.94
CA LYS A 111 -29.93 11.04 6.29
C LYS A 111 -30.76 10.82 5.01
N GLN A 112 -31.15 9.58 4.73
CA GLN A 112 -32.34 9.31 3.96
C GLN A 112 -33.18 8.31 4.73
N LYS A 113 -34.26 8.84 5.31
CA LYS A 113 -35.43 8.06 5.70
C LYS A 113 -35.92 7.33 4.45
N THR A 114 -35.76 6.01 4.43
CA THR A 114 -36.72 5.17 3.72
C THR A 114 -36.97 3.95 4.59
N LYS A 115 -38.10 3.99 5.31
CA LYS A 115 -38.76 2.76 5.77
C LYS A 115 -39.12 1.98 4.51
N GLN A 116 -38.55 0.81 4.31
CA GLN A 116 -39.22 -0.26 3.59
C GLN A 116 -38.66 -1.62 4.02
N SER A 117 -39.60 -2.46 4.41
CA SER A 117 -39.51 -3.84 4.83
C SER A 117 -38.75 -4.73 3.84
N SER A 118 -37.92 -5.64 4.35
CA SER A 118 -37.90 -7.05 3.91
C SER A 118 -36.92 -7.85 4.75
N ASN A 119 -37.46 -8.75 5.57
CA ASN A 119 -36.75 -9.78 6.36
C ASN A 119 -36.12 -10.88 5.47
N GLY A 120 -35.58 -10.53 4.31
CA GLY A 120 -34.89 -11.43 3.37
C GLY A 120 -33.59 -10.85 2.77
N SER A 121 -33.16 -9.67 3.23
CA SER A 121 -31.99 -8.93 2.71
C SER A 121 -30.71 -9.12 3.54
N GLY A 122 -30.80 -9.75 4.72
CA GLY A 122 -29.68 -9.99 5.63
C GLY A 122 -28.63 -10.94 5.05
N ASP A 123 -29.07 -12.08 4.50
CA ASP A 123 -28.16 -13.10 3.96
C ASP A 123 -27.44 -12.65 2.69
N GLN A 124 -28.12 -11.93 1.79
CA GLN A 124 -27.46 -11.39 0.60
C GLN A 124 -26.40 -10.33 0.96
N SER A 125 -26.64 -9.55 2.02
CA SER A 125 -25.63 -8.61 2.52
C SER A 125 -24.43 -9.34 3.15
N ALA A 126 -24.67 -10.43 3.90
CA ALA A 126 -23.62 -11.22 4.53
C ALA A 126 -22.76 -11.97 3.51
N ALA A 127 -23.40 -12.64 2.54
CA ALA A 127 -22.71 -13.32 1.45
C ALA A 127 -21.89 -12.36 0.59
N SER A 128 -22.41 -11.15 0.33
CA SER A 128 -21.69 -10.10 -0.40
C SER A 128 -20.44 -9.63 0.36
N ILE A 129 -20.53 -9.42 1.68
CA ILE A 129 -19.38 -9.04 2.51
C ILE A 129 -18.34 -10.17 2.54
N GLN A 130 -18.78 -11.42 2.64
CA GLN A 130 -17.89 -12.57 2.58
C GLN A 130 -17.18 -12.68 1.23
N ALA A 131 -17.88 -12.47 0.12
CA ALA A 131 -17.29 -12.47 -1.21
C ALA A 131 -16.24 -11.35 -1.38
N ARG A 132 -16.53 -10.15 -0.86
CA ARG A 132 -15.59 -9.03 -0.82
C ARG A 132 -14.35 -9.34 -0.01
N PHE A 133 -14.52 -9.95 1.16
CA PHE A 133 -13.42 -10.43 1.99
C PHE A 133 -12.55 -11.44 1.23
N CYS A 134 -13.14 -12.49 0.67
CA CYS A 134 -12.40 -13.52 -0.08
C CYS A 134 -11.63 -12.92 -1.26
N ARG A 135 -12.25 -11.98 -1.99
CA ARG A 135 -11.59 -11.25 -3.08
C ARG A 135 -10.38 -10.46 -2.58
N ALA A 136 -10.53 -9.67 -1.52
CA ALA A 136 -9.45 -8.89 -0.97
C ALA A 136 -8.31 -9.76 -0.42
N VAL A 137 -8.61 -10.87 0.25
CA VAL A 137 -7.61 -11.88 0.67
C VAL A 137 -6.86 -12.43 -0.54
N THR A 138 -7.56 -12.78 -1.61
CA THR A 138 -6.95 -13.29 -2.85
C THR A 138 -6.02 -12.25 -3.48
N GLU A 139 -6.42 -10.97 -3.52
CA GLU A 139 -5.57 -9.88 -4.03
C GLU A 139 -4.29 -9.70 -3.18
N LEU A 140 -4.39 -9.80 -1.85
CA LEU A 140 -3.22 -9.78 -0.95
C LEU A 140 -2.32 -11.01 -1.13
N GLN A 141 -2.89 -12.17 -1.46
CA GLN A 141 -2.12 -13.36 -1.77
C GLN A 141 -1.38 -13.22 -3.12
N ILE A 142 -2.05 -12.74 -4.16
CA ILE A 142 -1.47 -12.55 -5.51
C ILE A 142 -0.31 -11.56 -5.45
N THR A 143 -0.43 -10.50 -4.65
CA THR A 143 0.65 -9.51 -4.42
C THR A 143 1.79 -10.03 -3.53
N GLY A 144 1.67 -11.26 -3.01
CA GLY A 144 2.71 -11.91 -2.21
C GLY A 144 2.86 -11.34 -0.80
N LEU A 145 1.84 -10.65 -0.28
CA LEU A 145 1.84 -10.07 1.06
C LEU A 145 1.43 -11.09 2.13
N ILE A 146 0.63 -12.09 1.74
CA ILE A 146 0.18 -13.17 2.62
C ILE A 146 0.32 -14.55 1.96
N ARG A 147 0.37 -15.58 2.79
CA ARG A 147 0.27 -16.99 2.43
C ARG A 147 -1.03 -17.55 2.98
N MET A 148 -1.76 -18.27 2.13
CA MET A 148 -3.02 -18.92 2.50
C MET A 148 -2.83 -20.01 3.56
N PRO A 149 -3.92 -20.38 4.26
CA PRO A 149 -3.86 -21.41 5.29
C PRO A 149 -3.30 -22.73 4.77
N SER A 150 -2.57 -23.40 5.66
CA SER A 150 -2.00 -24.73 5.38
C SER A 150 -2.87 -25.82 5.99
N LYS A 151 -2.68 -27.08 5.55
CA LYS A 151 -3.36 -28.24 6.16
C LYS A 151 -3.14 -28.35 7.68
N ARG A 152 -2.02 -27.84 8.19
CA ARG A 152 -1.68 -27.89 9.63
C ARG A 152 -2.39 -26.81 10.44
N ARG A 153 -2.77 -25.69 9.81
CA ARG A 153 -3.42 -24.54 10.46
C ARG A 153 -4.43 -23.94 9.47
N PRO A 154 -5.62 -24.53 9.33
CA PRO A 154 -6.62 -24.10 8.35
C PRO A 154 -7.24 -22.74 8.70
N ASP A 155 -7.20 -22.33 9.97
CA ASP A 155 -7.85 -21.12 10.45
C ASP A 155 -6.93 -19.88 10.42
N PHE A 156 -5.68 -20.04 9.99
CA PHE A 156 -4.68 -18.97 10.02
C PHE A 156 -4.09 -18.68 8.65
N VAL A 157 -3.99 -17.40 8.34
CA VAL A 157 -3.20 -16.85 7.23
C VAL A 157 -1.84 -16.41 7.79
N GLN A 158 -0.78 -16.61 7.02
CA GLN A 158 0.56 -16.12 7.40
C GLN A 158 0.88 -14.83 6.65
N ARG A 159 1.25 -13.78 7.37
CA ARG A 159 1.80 -12.57 6.77
C ARG A 159 3.24 -12.84 6.34
N ILE A 160 3.58 -12.49 5.10
CA ILE A 160 4.92 -12.72 4.54
C ILE A 160 5.74 -11.43 4.57
N ALA A 161 5.06 -10.30 4.42
CA ALA A 161 5.70 -9.02 4.24
C ALA A 161 5.62 -8.19 5.53
N PHE A 162 6.80 -7.78 6.01
CA PHE A 162 7.02 -6.99 7.22
C PHE A 162 7.99 -5.86 6.89
N GLY A 163 8.03 -4.84 7.74
CA GLY A 163 8.97 -3.74 7.59
C GLY A 163 8.48 -2.71 6.58
N LEU A 164 7.84 -1.69 7.13
CA LEU A 164 7.68 -0.37 6.54
C LEU A 164 8.42 0.63 7.43
#